data_AF-A0A842K9B7-F1
#
_entry.id   AF-A0A842K9B7-F1
#
_cell.length_a   1.000
_cell.length_b   1.000
_cell.length_c   1.000
_cell.angle_alpha   90.00
_cell.angle_beta   90.00
_cell.angle_gamma   90.00
#
_symmetry.space_group_name_H-M   'P 1'
#
loop_
_entity.id
_entity.type
_entity.pdbx_description
1 polymer ?
#
loop_
_entity_poly.entity_id
_entity_poly.type
_entity_poly.pdbx_seq_one_letter_code
_entity_poly.pdbx_strand_id
1 'polypeptide(L)'
;MTTPSMGIRLATVARALEQVIIPALPPEEVLAREQATLAIVHLTTMAEQYRYMAEYELGCLADMSALANDLLAVTEGGSATTAAARALRQIQDDVTAPTTPSTAQERRNAIAGGIDSLVRASAEDGHPSFRTVQHRLIVDHGSRQATRDRAWFRGHGTDPDAATLPSIPELISSATR
;
A
#
# COMPACT_ATOMS: atom_id res chain seq x y z
N MET A 1 33.16 7.87 -1.91
CA MET A 1 32.62 6.53 -2.21
C MET A 1 31.12 6.58 -1.99
N THR A 2 30.30 6.58 -3.03
CA THR A 2 28.83 6.65 -2.90
C THR A 2 28.29 5.30 -2.45
N THR A 3 27.50 5.27 -1.37
CA THR A 3 26.83 4.06 -0.90
C THR A 3 25.91 3.52 -2.01
N PRO A 4 26.04 2.24 -2.41
CA PRO A 4 25.18 1.66 -3.44
C PRO A 4 23.72 1.65 -2.99
N SER A 5 22.80 1.89 -3.93
CA SER A 5 21.36 1.87 -3.64
C SER A 5 20.89 0.49 -3.19
N MET A 6 19.76 0.42 -2.49
CA MET A 6 19.21 -0.85 -2.03
C MET A 6 18.92 -1.81 -3.21
N GLY A 7 18.36 -1.30 -4.30
CA GLY A 7 18.11 -2.11 -5.51
C GLY A 7 19.40 -2.75 -6.07
N ILE A 8 20.52 -2.01 -6.09
CA ILE A 8 21.82 -2.56 -6.53
C ILE A 8 22.29 -3.66 -5.57
N ARG A 9 22.13 -3.46 -4.25
CA ARG A 9 22.53 -4.44 -3.24
C ARG A 9 21.71 -5.74 -3.38
N LEU A 10 20.39 -5.65 -3.53
CA LEU A 10 19.50 -6.80 -3.73
C LEU A 10 19.84 -7.57 -5.02
N ALA A 11 20.00 -6.86 -6.14
CA ALA A 11 20.37 -7.47 -7.41
C ALA A 11 21.75 -8.17 -7.36
N THR A 12 22.68 -7.62 -6.59
CA THR A 12 24.01 -8.23 -6.41
C THR A 12 23.92 -9.56 -5.65
N VAL A 13 23.12 -9.62 -4.58
CA VAL A 13 22.91 -10.87 -3.82
C VAL A 13 22.20 -11.92 -4.68
N ALA A 14 21.16 -11.54 -5.43
CA ALA A 14 20.46 -12.45 -6.33
C ALA A 14 21.41 -13.06 -7.38
N ARG A 15 22.30 -12.23 -7.96
CA ARG A 15 23.30 -12.68 -8.92
C ARG A 15 24.32 -13.63 -8.30
N ALA A 16 24.75 -13.38 -7.07
CA ALA A 16 25.67 -14.29 -6.37
C ALA A 16 25.03 -15.67 -6.13
N LEU A 17 23.75 -15.70 -5.75
CA LEU A 17 22.99 -16.95 -5.62
C LEU A 17 22.91 -17.69 -6.96
N GLU A 18 22.54 -16.99 -8.03
CA GLU A 18 22.34 -17.56 -9.37
C GLU A 18 23.64 -18.07 -10.00
N GLN A 19 24.72 -17.28 -9.92
CA GLN A 19 25.93 -17.52 -10.71
C GLN A 19 27.02 -18.29 -9.94
N VAL A 20 26.96 -18.30 -8.61
CA VAL A 20 28.01 -18.89 -7.76
C VAL A 20 27.45 -19.98 -6.86
N ILE A 21 26.42 -19.65 -6.06
CA ILE A 21 25.94 -20.57 -5.02
C ILE A 21 25.18 -21.75 -5.62
N ILE A 22 24.14 -21.52 -6.43
CA ILE A 22 23.33 -22.60 -7.03
C ILE A 22 24.19 -23.55 -7.88
N PRO A 23 25.10 -23.08 -8.76
CA PRO A 23 25.98 -23.97 -9.51
C PRO A 23 26.94 -24.79 -8.64
N ALA A 24 27.31 -24.29 -7.45
CA ALA A 24 28.19 -24.98 -6.52
C ALA A 24 27.46 -25.97 -5.60
N LEU A 25 26.12 -25.95 -5.54
CA LEU A 25 25.35 -26.90 -4.75
C LEU A 25 25.32 -28.28 -5.42
N PRO A 26 25.50 -29.38 -4.65
CA PRO A 26 25.36 -30.73 -5.17
C PRO A 26 23.97 -30.94 -5.83
N PRO A 27 23.87 -31.63 -6.98
CA PRO A 27 22.60 -31.87 -7.67
C PRO A 27 21.54 -32.60 -6.83
N GLU A 28 21.97 -33.45 -5.90
CA GLU A 28 21.13 -34.23 -4.99
C GLU A 28 20.50 -33.40 -3.87
N GLU A 29 21.04 -32.20 -3.59
CA GLU A 29 20.51 -31.27 -2.58
C GLU A 29 19.34 -30.46 -3.14
N VAL A 30 18.31 -31.16 -3.61
CA VAL A 30 17.14 -30.59 -4.32
C VAL A 30 16.51 -29.47 -3.50
N LEU A 31 16.28 -29.70 -2.20
CA LEU A 31 15.66 -28.70 -1.32
C LEU A 31 16.50 -27.42 -1.20
N ALA A 32 17.83 -27.55 -1.04
CA ALA A 32 18.70 -26.38 -0.92
C ALA A 32 18.70 -25.54 -2.20
N ARG A 33 18.67 -26.20 -3.37
CA ARG A 33 18.58 -25.54 -4.67
C ARG A 33 17.23 -24.82 -4.83
N GLU A 34 16.14 -25.47 -4.47
CA GLU A 34 14.80 -24.85 -4.48
C GLU A 34 14.72 -23.62 -3.57
N GLN A 35 15.24 -23.70 -2.34
CA GLN A 35 15.26 -22.55 -1.42
C GLN A 35 16.14 -21.41 -1.94
N ALA A 36 17.28 -21.71 -2.56
CA ALA A 36 18.13 -20.70 -3.18
C ALA A 36 17.44 -20.01 -4.37
N THR A 37 16.73 -20.78 -5.20
CA THR A 37 15.91 -20.23 -6.30
C THR A 37 14.78 -19.36 -5.76
N LEU A 38 14.08 -19.79 -4.70
CA LEU A 38 13.03 -18.99 -4.05
C LEU A 38 13.59 -17.67 -3.49
N ALA A 39 14.79 -17.69 -2.90
CA ALA A 39 15.46 -16.48 -2.44
C ALA A 39 15.73 -15.49 -3.59
N ILE A 40 16.14 -15.98 -4.77
CA ILE A 40 16.30 -15.13 -5.97
C ILE A 40 14.98 -14.46 -6.36
N VAL A 41 13.87 -15.21 -6.37
CA VAL A 41 12.53 -14.67 -6.69
C VAL A 41 12.14 -13.55 -5.72
N HIS A 42 12.36 -13.73 -4.41
CA HIS A 42 12.08 -12.68 -3.43
C HIS A 42 12.99 -11.45 -3.60
N LEU A 43 14.29 -11.65 -3.79
CA LEU A 43 15.24 -10.54 -3.95
C LEU A 43 14.98 -9.71 -5.21
N THR A 44 14.63 -10.37 -6.31
CA THR A 44 14.30 -9.68 -7.59
C THR A 44 12.98 -8.94 -7.47
N THR A 45 11.96 -9.53 -6.84
CA THR A 45 10.68 -8.87 -6.57
C THR A 45 10.84 -7.65 -5.65
N MET A 46 11.60 -7.78 -4.56
CA MET A 46 11.91 -6.67 -3.66
C MET A 46 12.65 -5.54 -4.38
N ALA A 47 13.57 -5.86 -5.30
CA ALA A 47 14.28 -4.86 -6.08
C ALA A 47 13.35 -4.09 -7.05
N GLU A 48 12.39 -4.79 -7.66
CA GLU A 48 11.37 -4.18 -8.51
C GLU A 48 10.43 -3.27 -7.69
N GLN A 49 9.90 -3.78 -6.58
CA GLN A 49 9.04 -2.99 -5.68
C GLN A 49 9.75 -1.76 -5.11
N TYR A 50 11.02 -1.91 -4.70
CA TYR A 50 11.81 -0.81 -4.16
C TYR A 50 11.93 0.37 -5.13
N ARG A 51 11.98 0.10 -6.45
CA ARG A 51 12.05 1.13 -7.48
C ARG A 51 10.83 2.06 -7.48
N TYR A 52 9.66 1.55 -7.11
CA TYR A 52 8.37 2.26 -7.18
C TYR A 52 7.77 2.55 -5.80
N MET A 53 8.51 2.27 -4.72
CA MET A 53 8.00 2.34 -3.35
C MET A 53 7.52 3.74 -3.00
N ALA A 54 8.22 4.78 -3.45
CA ALA A 54 7.84 6.14 -3.14
C ALA A 54 6.51 6.53 -3.78
N GLU A 55 6.37 6.22 -5.07
CA GLU A 55 5.16 6.49 -5.83
C GLU A 55 3.98 5.66 -5.31
N TYR A 56 4.23 4.41 -4.90
CA TYR A 56 3.23 3.55 -4.29
C TYR A 56 2.68 4.15 -2.99
N GLU A 57 3.57 4.51 -2.07
CA GLU A 57 3.19 5.07 -0.77
C GLU A 57 2.46 6.42 -0.92
N LEU A 58 2.92 7.27 -1.85
CA LEU A 58 2.26 8.53 -2.18
C LEU A 58 0.86 8.30 -2.78
N GLY A 59 0.70 7.35 -3.69
CA GLY A 59 -0.61 6.98 -4.24
C GLY A 59 -1.55 6.40 -3.18
N CYS A 60 -1.03 5.64 -2.21
CA CYS A 60 -1.83 5.13 -1.10
C CYS A 60 -2.27 6.24 -0.14
N LEU A 61 -1.40 7.22 0.12
CA LEU A 61 -1.79 8.41 0.87
C LEU A 61 -2.87 9.21 0.13
N ALA A 62 -2.70 9.44 -1.17
CA ALA A 62 -3.66 10.20 -1.99
C ALA A 62 -5.06 9.56 -1.95
N ASP A 63 -5.16 8.25 -2.16
CA ASP A 63 -6.42 7.51 -2.07
C ASP A 63 -7.10 7.62 -0.70
N MET A 64 -6.32 7.54 0.37
CA MET A 64 -6.83 7.63 1.74
C MET A 64 -7.32 9.04 2.05
N SER A 65 -6.59 10.06 1.61
CA SER A 65 -7.02 11.47 1.69
C SER A 65 -8.29 11.72 0.90
N ALA A 66 -8.42 11.15 -0.30
CA ALA A 66 -9.63 11.25 -1.11
C ALA A 66 -10.84 10.62 -0.41
N LEU A 67 -10.69 9.41 0.16
CA LEU A 67 -11.75 8.78 0.96
C LEU A 67 -12.16 9.65 2.15
N ALA A 68 -11.20 10.22 2.89
CA ALA A 68 -11.51 11.11 4.00
C ALA A 68 -12.26 12.37 3.55
N ASN A 69 -11.87 12.98 2.42
CA ASN A 69 -12.59 14.12 1.84
C ASN A 69 -14.04 13.76 1.47
N ASP A 70 -14.23 12.63 0.80
CA ASP A 70 -15.56 12.15 0.40
C ASP A 70 -16.45 11.91 1.61
N LEU A 71 -15.90 11.30 2.68
CA LEU A 71 -16.63 11.07 3.93
C LEU A 71 -16.98 12.39 4.63
N LEU A 72 -16.04 13.33 4.72
CA LEU A 72 -16.26 14.64 5.35
C LEU A 72 -17.31 15.48 4.60
N ALA A 73 -17.38 15.35 3.27
CA ALA A 73 -18.35 16.07 2.44
C ALA A 73 -19.80 15.63 2.67
N VAL A 74 -20.01 14.38 3.10
CA VAL A 74 -21.33 13.77 3.32
C VAL A 74 -21.63 13.50 4.79
N THR A 75 -20.76 13.95 5.70
CA THR A 75 -20.91 13.70 7.13
C THR A 75 -22.16 14.40 7.68
N GLU A 76 -23.01 13.62 8.33
CA GLU A 76 -24.23 14.10 8.99
C GLU A 76 -24.48 13.29 10.27
N GLY A 77 -24.71 13.96 11.39
CA GLY A 77 -24.92 13.32 12.68
C GLY A 77 -24.92 14.29 13.86
N GLY A 78 -24.95 13.74 15.06
CA GLY A 78 -24.94 14.50 16.31
C GLY A 78 -23.55 15.00 16.73
N SER A 79 -23.41 15.26 18.03
CA SER A 79 -22.18 15.81 18.61
C SER A 79 -20.96 14.92 18.46
N ALA A 80 -21.10 13.60 18.60
CA ALA A 80 -20.00 12.65 18.51
C ALA A 80 -19.48 12.58 17.07
N THR A 81 -20.37 12.37 16.09
CA THR A 81 -20.04 12.36 14.66
C THR A 81 -19.39 13.67 14.23
N THR A 82 -19.96 14.81 14.61
CA THR A 82 -19.41 16.13 14.25
C THR A 82 -18.04 16.38 14.90
N ALA A 83 -17.81 15.92 16.12
CA ALA A 83 -16.51 16.02 16.79
C ALA A 83 -15.45 15.17 16.09
N ALA A 84 -15.77 13.91 15.74
CA ALA A 84 -14.87 13.03 15.00
C ALA A 84 -14.52 13.59 13.62
N ALA A 85 -15.49 14.16 12.91
CA ALA A 85 -15.28 14.79 11.62
C ALA A 85 -14.35 16.01 11.69
N ARG A 86 -14.48 16.85 12.74
CA ARG A 86 -13.53 17.95 12.98
C ARG A 86 -12.12 17.43 13.24
N ALA A 87 -11.98 16.38 14.04
CA ALA A 87 -10.66 15.78 14.32
C ALA A 87 -10.03 15.19 13.04
N LEU A 88 -10.80 14.50 12.20
CA LEU A 88 -10.33 14.00 10.91
C LEU A 88 -9.90 15.14 9.98
N ARG A 89 -10.66 16.25 9.92
CA ARG A 89 -10.30 17.43 9.13
C ARG A 89 -8.97 18.03 9.63
N GLN A 90 -8.79 18.13 10.95
CA GLN A 90 -7.53 18.61 11.52
C GLN A 90 -6.33 17.73 11.11
N ILE A 91 -6.50 16.40 11.11
CA ILE A 91 -5.45 15.47 10.64
C ILE A 91 -5.10 15.74 9.16
N GLN A 92 -6.09 16.08 8.33
CA GLN A 92 -5.85 16.43 6.92
C GLN A 92 -5.19 17.80 6.75
N ASP A 93 -5.52 18.76 7.61
CA ASP A 93 -5.01 20.14 7.53
C ASP A 93 -3.56 20.24 8.04
N ASP A 94 -3.12 19.35 8.94
CA ASP A 94 -1.77 19.34 9.53
C ASP A 94 -0.64 18.94 8.53
N VAL A 95 -0.88 19.03 7.23
CA VAL A 95 0.07 18.69 6.17
C VAL A 95 1.02 19.85 5.87
N THR A 96 2.15 19.91 6.56
CA THR A 96 3.15 20.99 6.37
C THR A 96 4.54 20.52 5.94
N ALA A 97 4.87 19.23 6.05
CA ALA A 97 6.21 18.73 5.73
C ALA A 97 6.30 17.98 4.38
N PRO A 98 7.46 18.00 3.70
CA PRO A 98 7.73 17.18 2.52
C PRO A 98 7.47 15.70 2.79
N THR A 99 6.81 15.03 1.85
CA THR A 99 6.42 13.63 1.99
C THR A 99 7.55 12.72 1.50
N THR A 100 8.17 11.97 2.40
CA THR A 100 8.99 10.78 2.09
C THR A 100 8.09 9.54 2.09
N PRO A 101 8.54 8.37 1.61
CA PRO A 101 7.72 7.16 1.65
C PRO A 101 7.28 6.80 3.08
N SER A 102 8.18 6.94 4.07
CA SER A 102 7.85 6.66 5.47
C SER A 102 6.83 7.66 6.04
N THR A 103 6.97 8.95 5.73
CA THR A 103 5.99 9.95 6.21
C THR A 103 4.67 9.86 5.45
N ALA A 104 4.66 9.34 4.22
CA ALA A 104 3.42 9.01 3.50
C ALA A 104 2.62 7.90 4.21
N GLN A 105 3.31 6.82 4.60
CA GLN A 105 2.71 5.72 5.34
C GLN A 105 2.16 6.17 6.70
N GLU A 106 2.95 6.92 7.48
CA GLU A 106 2.52 7.45 8.78
C GLU A 106 1.28 8.33 8.66
N ARG A 107 1.25 9.22 7.66
CA ARG A 107 0.09 10.08 7.38
C ARG A 107 -1.12 9.28 6.95
N ARG A 108 -0.95 8.30 6.06
CA ARG A 108 -2.05 7.40 5.65
C ARG A 108 -2.66 6.72 6.87
N ASN A 109 -1.82 6.21 7.77
CA ASN A 109 -2.28 5.54 8.99
C ASN A 109 -3.01 6.49 9.93
N ALA A 110 -2.54 7.74 10.07
CA ALA A 110 -3.24 8.77 10.86
C ALA A 110 -4.63 9.07 10.30
N ILE A 111 -4.75 9.24 8.97
CA ILE A 111 -6.04 9.47 8.31
C ILE A 111 -6.96 8.25 8.48
N ALA A 112 -6.44 7.03 8.30
CA ALA A 112 -7.19 5.80 8.51
C ALA A 112 -7.74 5.69 9.94
N GLY A 113 -6.93 6.04 10.96
CA GLY A 113 -7.38 6.10 12.34
C GLY A 113 -8.47 7.16 12.60
N GLY A 114 -8.38 8.31 11.92
CA GLY A 114 -9.43 9.33 11.94
C GLY A 114 -10.74 8.86 11.28
N ILE A 115 -10.66 8.15 10.16
CA ILE A 115 -11.82 7.52 9.50
C ILE A 115 -12.45 6.47 10.41
N ASP A 116 -11.66 5.58 11.02
CA ASP A 116 -12.16 4.56 11.96
C ASP A 116 -12.87 5.19 13.15
N SER A 117 -12.35 6.31 13.67
CA SER A 117 -12.99 7.10 14.72
C SER A 117 -14.32 7.71 14.26
N LEU A 118 -14.39 8.23 13.02
CA LEU A 118 -15.63 8.73 12.42
C LEU A 118 -16.67 7.63 12.21
N VAL A 119 -16.25 6.42 11.82
CA VAL A 119 -17.14 5.24 11.68
C VAL A 119 -17.71 4.83 13.04
N ARG A 120 -16.89 4.81 14.09
CA ARG A 120 -17.38 4.51 15.45
C ARG A 120 -18.36 5.57 15.94
N ALA A 121 -18.04 6.86 15.78
CA ALA A 121 -18.92 7.95 16.19
C ALA A 121 -20.25 7.96 15.41
N SER A 122 -20.23 7.63 14.10
CA SER A 122 -21.44 7.54 13.29
C SER A 122 -22.38 6.42 13.75
N ALA A 123 -21.85 5.37 14.38
CA ALA A 123 -22.68 4.32 14.97
C ALA A 123 -23.45 4.80 16.21
N GLU A 124 -22.93 5.82 16.91
CA GLU A 124 -23.56 6.40 18.11
C GLU A 124 -24.68 7.39 17.75
N ASP A 125 -24.37 8.37 16.89
CA ASP A 125 -25.29 9.47 16.58
C ASP A 125 -25.28 9.92 15.11
N GLY A 126 -24.74 9.10 14.20
CA GLY A 126 -24.71 9.38 12.77
C GLY A 126 -26.09 9.24 12.13
N HIS A 127 -26.41 10.15 11.21
CA HIS A 127 -27.66 10.08 10.47
C HIS A 127 -27.70 8.82 9.58
N PRO A 128 -28.85 8.11 9.45
CA PRO A 128 -28.91 6.87 8.68
C PRO A 128 -28.48 7.00 7.21
N SER A 129 -28.74 8.15 6.56
CA SER A 129 -28.29 8.42 5.19
C SER A 129 -26.75 8.46 5.12
N PHE A 130 -26.11 9.16 6.05
CA PHE A 130 -24.65 9.24 6.13
C PHE A 130 -24.03 7.85 6.32
N ARG A 131 -24.52 7.04 7.25
CA ARG A 131 -24.01 5.68 7.50
C ARG A 131 -24.09 4.79 6.24
N THR A 132 -25.16 4.93 5.46
CA THR A 132 -25.35 4.20 4.20
C THR A 132 -24.29 4.61 3.16
N VAL A 133 -24.08 5.92 2.99
CA VAL A 133 -23.07 6.44 2.05
C VAL A 133 -21.66 6.11 2.52
N GLN A 134 -21.38 6.24 3.81
CA GLN A 134 -20.10 5.90 4.45
C GLN A 134 -19.71 4.44 4.18
N HIS A 135 -20.64 3.49 4.39
CA HIS A 135 -20.38 2.08 4.13
C HIS A 135 -19.97 1.83 2.67
N ARG A 136 -20.71 2.41 1.72
CA ARG A 136 -20.39 2.29 0.29
C ARG A 136 -18.99 2.85 -0.03
N LEU A 137 -18.68 4.06 0.43
CA LEU A 137 -17.38 4.69 0.17
C LEU A 137 -16.21 3.86 0.71
N ILE A 138 -16.35 3.28 1.90
CA ILE A 138 -15.34 2.42 2.51
C ILE A 138 -15.16 1.11 1.73
N VAL A 139 -16.25 0.46 1.34
CA VAL A 139 -16.21 -0.77 0.53
C VAL A 139 -15.57 -0.51 -0.84
N ASP A 140 -15.95 0.58 -1.51
CA ASP A 140 -15.39 0.96 -2.80
C ASP A 140 -13.88 1.24 -2.70
N HIS A 141 -13.44 1.94 -1.64
CA HIS A 141 -12.02 2.14 -1.36
C HIS A 141 -11.30 0.81 -1.10
N GLY A 142 -11.86 -0.06 -0.28
CA GLY A 142 -11.30 -1.38 0.01
C GLY A 142 -11.13 -2.24 -1.24
N SER A 143 -12.08 -2.20 -2.18
CA SER A 143 -11.98 -2.90 -3.46
C SER A 143 -10.82 -2.38 -4.33
N ARG A 144 -10.60 -1.06 -4.35
CA ARG A 144 -9.48 -0.45 -5.07
C ARG A 144 -8.14 -0.81 -4.44
N GLN A 145 -8.04 -0.71 -3.10
CA GLN A 145 -6.81 -1.09 -2.38
C GLN A 145 -6.48 -2.56 -2.53
N ALA A 146 -7.47 -3.46 -2.42
CA ALA A 146 -7.24 -4.88 -2.65
C ALA A 146 -6.69 -5.16 -4.06
N THR A 147 -7.21 -4.49 -5.09
CA THR A 147 -6.70 -4.63 -6.46
C THR A 147 -5.26 -4.13 -6.58
N ARG A 148 -4.95 -3.01 -5.93
CA ARG A 148 -3.60 -2.42 -5.88
C ARG A 148 -2.60 -3.35 -5.18
N ASP A 149 -2.95 -3.88 -4.01
CA ASP A 149 -2.09 -4.80 -3.25
C ASP A 149 -1.83 -6.08 -4.06
N ARG A 150 -2.87 -6.66 -4.66
CA ARG A 150 -2.73 -7.82 -5.53
C ARG A 150 -1.76 -7.54 -6.70
N ALA A 151 -1.90 -6.39 -7.35
CA ALA A 151 -1.00 -5.98 -8.43
C ALA A 151 0.44 -5.76 -7.94
N TRP A 152 0.62 -5.16 -6.76
CA TRP A 152 1.93 -4.94 -6.14
C TRP A 152 2.67 -6.23 -5.82
N PHE A 153 1.93 -7.28 -5.41
CA PHE A 153 2.46 -8.59 -5.09
C PHE A 153 2.38 -9.60 -6.24
N ARG A 154 1.93 -9.18 -7.44
CA ARG A 154 1.75 -10.03 -8.65
C ARG A 154 2.93 -10.96 -8.95
N GLY A 155 4.17 -10.48 -8.75
CA GLY A 155 5.40 -11.25 -9.00
C GLY A 155 5.62 -12.48 -8.10
N HIS A 156 4.86 -12.62 -7.00
CA HIS A 156 5.03 -13.73 -6.04
C HIS A 156 4.43 -15.05 -6.53
N GLY A 157 3.61 -15.05 -7.58
CA GLY A 157 3.00 -16.26 -8.12
C GLY A 157 1.94 -16.91 -7.22
N THR A 158 1.46 -16.20 -6.20
CA THR A 158 0.43 -16.68 -5.25
C THR A 158 -0.99 -16.26 -5.63
N ASP A 159 -1.15 -15.27 -6.51
CA ASP A 159 -2.46 -14.80 -6.96
C ASP A 159 -2.93 -15.63 -8.16
N PRO A 160 -4.08 -16.33 -8.06
CA PRO A 160 -4.59 -17.17 -9.15
C PRO A 160 -4.98 -16.35 -10.39
N ASP A 161 -5.29 -15.07 -10.24
CA ASP A 161 -5.66 -14.18 -11.35
C ASP A 161 -4.53 -13.19 -11.69
N ALA A 162 -3.27 -13.52 -11.37
CA ALA A 162 -2.13 -12.63 -11.62
C ALA A 162 -2.04 -12.09 -13.07
N ALA A 163 -2.57 -12.85 -14.04
CA ALA A 163 -2.61 -12.46 -15.44
C ALA A 163 -3.59 -11.30 -15.74
N THR A 164 -4.61 -11.07 -14.89
CA THR A 164 -5.61 -10.01 -15.08
C THR A 164 -5.22 -8.72 -14.36
N LEU A 165 -4.18 -8.75 -13.54
CA LEU A 165 -3.74 -7.61 -12.75
C LEU A 165 -2.77 -6.71 -13.53
N PRO A 166 -2.81 -5.38 -13.32
CA PRO A 166 -1.84 -4.47 -13.92
C PRO A 166 -0.43 -4.77 -13.42
N SER A 167 0.56 -4.41 -14.22
CA SER A 167 1.96 -4.33 -13.79
C SER A 167 2.18 -3.16 -12.82
N ILE A 168 3.28 -3.17 -12.06
CA ILE A 168 3.63 -2.06 -11.16
C ILE A 168 3.74 -0.71 -11.93
N PRO A 169 4.38 -0.61 -13.10
CA PRO A 169 4.41 0.64 -13.86
C PRO A 169 3.02 1.16 -14.26
N GLU A 170 2.11 0.27 -14.68
CA GLU A 170 0.73 0.62 -15.03
C GLU A 170 -0.06 1.10 -13.79
N LEU A 171 0.12 0.40 -12.66
CA LEU A 171 -0.46 0.76 -11.37
C LEU A 171 -0.06 2.19 -10.96
N ILE A 172 1.24 2.50 -10.98
CA ILE A 172 1.76 3.83 -10.62
C ILE A 172 1.25 4.91 -11.60
N SER A 173 1.24 4.60 -12.90
CA SER A 173 0.77 5.56 -13.93
C SER A 173 -0.73 5.88 -13.81
N SER A 174 -1.53 4.95 -13.29
CA SER A 174 -2.96 5.17 -13.05
C SER A 174 -3.25 6.02 -11.82
N ALA A 175 -2.37 6.01 -10.81
CA ALA A 175 -2.52 6.77 -9.56
C ALA A 175 -2.16 8.26 -9.67
N THR A 176 -1.55 8.67 -10.79
CA THR A 176 -1.09 10.06 -11.01
C THR A 176 -2.06 10.89 -11.86
N ARG A 177 -3.25 10.37 -12.17
CA ARG A 177 -4.33 11.09 -12.88
C ARG A 177 -5.45 11.45 -11.93
#